data_AF-A0A960SAS2-F1
#
_entry.id   AF-A0A960SAS2-F1
#
_cell.length_a   1.000
_cell.length_b   1.000
_cell.length_c   1.000
_cell.angle_alpha   90.00
_cell.angle_beta   90.00
_cell.angle_gamma   90.00
#
_symmetry.space_group_name_H-M   'P 1'
#
loop_
_entity.id
_entity.type
_entity.pdbx_description
1 polymer ?
#
loop_
_entity_poly.entity_id
_entity_poly.type
_entity_poly.pdbx_seq_one_letter_code
_entity_poly.pdbx_strand_id
1 'polypeptide(L)'
;MSVEYLEKHLAKQSPRLVVNPALEKHLREKLKTDPVVQNMYQALLLNAAQIRKEPLLERIKIGRRLLSVSREMLYRMNILGMVYLIDKDPAILDRINKEVLAVANFSDWNPSHYLDVAEMSMAVAFALDWTSGDLPVSTIDLAQRALVEKGILPSYNEKGNVGWINGTNNWNQVCHGGMIAASIAIADIDPALAARTIHRALDGMSHALVEYGPDGVYPEGSTYWGYGTGFSVLTAAMLESAFGTDFGLADYPAFQESAVFRALSNAPSGWYYNFADCGDKRSEEGDVILAWFAAKSGNAAFFERERFLQPPASMGTLSRHAGAALVWLSQFEARGNKALPTAWKGGGANPIVIFQGGPDDP
;
A
#
# COMPACT_ATOMS: atom_id res chain seq x y z
N MET A 1 -4.82 18.98 -10.33
CA MET A 1 -6.25 18.60 -10.26
C MET A 1 -7.05 19.76 -9.68
N SER A 2 -8.15 20.16 -10.33
CA SER A 2 -9.08 21.19 -9.83
C SER A 2 -10.19 20.59 -8.98
N VAL A 3 -10.90 21.42 -8.21
CA VAL A 3 -12.13 21.02 -7.47
C VAL A 3 -13.18 20.46 -8.43
N GLU A 4 -13.41 21.13 -9.56
CA GLU A 4 -14.36 20.68 -10.57
C GLU A 4 -14.02 19.27 -11.11
N TYR A 5 -12.73 19.01 -11.38
CA TYR A 5 -12.30 17.68 -11.82
C TYR A 5 -12.56 16.64 -10.73
N LEU A 6 -12.18 16.94 -9.48
CA LEU A 6 -12.39 16.06 -8.33
C LEU A 6 -13.87 15.70 -8.18
N GLU A 7 -14.75 16.70 -8.13
CA GLU A 7 -16.20 16.49 -7.96
C GLU A 7 -16.83 15.71 -9.11
N LYS A 8 -16.33 15.90 -10.34
CA LYS A 8 -16.83 15.24 -11.53
C LYS A 8 -16.36 13.79 -11.66
N HIS A 9 -15.10 13.51 -11.32
CA HIS A 9 -14.45 12.24 -11.64
C HIS A 9 -14.25 11.31 -10.44
N LEU A 10 -14.31 11.82 -9.21
CA LEU A 10 -14.25 10.97 -8.03
C LEU A 10 -15.50 10.06 -7.99
N ALA A 11 -15.25 8.76 -7.82
CA ALA A 11 -16.28 7.75 -7.68
C ALA A 11 -17.28 8.13 -6.59
N LYS A 12 -18.59 8.06 -6.92
CA LYS A 12 -19.67 8.47 -6.00
C LYS A 12 -19.97 7.43 -4.92
N GLN A 13 -19.61 6.18 -5.16
CA GLN A 13 -19.85 5.08 -4.24
C GLN A 13 -18.54 4.69 -3.56
N SER A 14 -18.59 4.43 -2.26
CA SER A 14 -17.53 3.73 -1.54
C SER A 14 -17.72 2.21 -1.63
N PRO A 15 -16.65 1.41 -1.48
CA PRO A 15 -15.26 1.84 -1.29
C PRO A 15 -14.66 2.51 -2.55
N ARG A 16 -13.63 3.33 -2.36
CA ARG A 16 -12.89 4.07 -3.40
C ARG A 16 -11.38 3.82 -3.32
N LEU A 17 -10.86 3.31 -2.20
CA LEU A 17 -9.43 3.14 -1.95
C LEU A 17 -9.00 1.69 -2.19
N VAL A 18 -8.30 1.43 -3.29
CA VAL A 18 -7.87 0.11 -3.80
C VAL A 18 -9.02 -0.78 -4.27
N VAL A 19 -10.16 -0.75 -3.58
CA VAL A 19 -11.40 -1.43 -3.96
C VAL A 19 -12.43 -0.42 -4.41
N ASN A 20 -13.24 -0.81 -5.39
CA ASN A 20 -14.50 -0.17 -5.73
C ASN A 20 -15.60 -1.25 -5.86
N PRO A 21 -16.89 -0.91 -6.00
CA PRO A 21 -17.97 -1.90 -6.05
C PRO A 21 -17.79 -3.00 -7.12
N ALA A 22 -17.16 -2.68 -8.26
CA ALA A 22 -16.86 -3.65 -9.30
C ALA A 22 -15.75 -4.63 -8.86
N LEU A 23 -14.66 -4.12 -8.28
CA LEU A 23 -13.58 -4.94 -7.73
C LEU A 23 -14.02 -5.77 -6.53
N GLU A 24 -14.90 -5.23 -5.67
CA GLU A 24 -15.48 -6.00 -4.57
C GLU A 24 -16.28 -7.20 -5.10
N LYS A 25 -17.14 -6.97 -6.10
CA LYS A 25 -17.90 -8.05 -6.74
C LYS A 25 -16.96 -9.11 -7.32
N HIS A 26 -15.94 -8.70 -8.07
CA HIS A 26 -14.94 -9.60 -8.65
C HIS A 26 -14.18 -10.40 -7.58
N LEU A 27 -13.76 -9.73 -6.50
CA LEU A 27 -13.09 -10.38 -5.38
C LEU A 27 -13.98 -11.44 -4.71
N ARG A 28 -15.28 -11.15 -4.50
CA ARG A 28 -16.26 -12.11 -3.97
C ARG A 28 -16.49 -13.31 -4.88
N GLU A 29 -16.40 -13.13 -6.19
CA GLU A 29 -16.45 -14.22 -7.16
C GLU A 29 -15.20 -15.09 -7.07
N LYS A 30 -14.01 -14.47 -7.04
CA LYS A 30 -12.73 -15.17 -6.92
C LYS A 30 -12.58 -15.91 -5.59
N LEU A 31 -13.13 -15.40 -4.49
CA LEU A 31 -13.19 -16.11 -3.20
C LEU A 31 -13.92 -17.46 -3.28
N LYS A 32 -14.76 -17.68 -4.31
CA LYS A 32 -15.46 -18.97 -4.51
C LYS A 32 -14.66 -19.95 -5.36
N THR A 33 -13.71 -19.46 -6.16
CA THR A 33 -13.11 -20.26 -7.25
C THR A 33 -11.59 -20.29 -7.28
N ASP A 34 -10.91 -19.30 -6.72
CA ASP A 34 -9.45 -19.17 -6.78
C ASP A 34 -8.78 -19.63 -5.47
N PRO A 35 -8.00 -20.72 -5.49
CA PRO A 35 -7.33 -21.23 -4.31
C PRO A 35 -6.37 -20.24 -3.64
N VAL A 36 -5.70 -19.38 -4.40
CA VAL A 36 -4.77 -18.38 -3.84
C VAL A 36 -5.54 -17.33 -3.06
N VAL A 37 -6.63 -16.82 -3.64
CA VAL A 37 -7.49 -15.82 -3.00
C VAL A 37 -8.14 -16.40 -1.74
N GLN A 38 -8.63 -17.64 -1.81
CA GLN A 38 -9.18 -18.36 -0.66
C GLN A 38 -8.16 -18.54 0.46
N ASN A 39 -6.94 -18.98 0.13
CA ASN A 39 -5.89 -19.23 1.10
C ASN A 39 -5.44 -17.94 1.79
N MET A 40 -5.22 -16.87 1.00
CA MET A 40 -4.85 -15.56 1.54
C MET A 40 -5.96 -14.96 2.40
N TYR A 41 -7.24 -15.14 2.02
CA TYR A 41 -8.35 -14.70 2.85
C TYR A 41 -8.41 -15.45 4.18
N GLN A 42 -8.14 -16.75 4.18
CA GLN A 42 -8.05 -17.52 5.42
C GLN A 42 -6.93 -17.02 6.33
N ALA A 43 -5.79 -16.61 5.77
CA ALA A 43 -4.70 -16.01 6.54
C ALA A 43 -5.11 -14.64 7.13
N LEU A 44 -5.86 -13.81 6.38
CA LEU A 44 -6.44 -12.56 6.88
C LEU A 44 -7.37 -12.81 8.06
N LEU A 45 -8.24 -13.83 8.00
CA LEU A 45 -9.14 -14.20 9.11
C LEU A 45 -8.37 -14.57 10.38
N LEU A 46 -7.28 -15.33 10.27
CA LEU A 46 -6.42 -15.67 11.40
C LEU A 46 -5.75 -14.43 12.01
N ASN A 47 -5.24 -13.53 11.17
CA ASN A 47 -4.62 -12.28 11.60
C ASN A 47 -5.66 -11.35 12.26
N ALA A 48 -6.88 -11.25 11.72
CA ALA A 48 -7.98 -10.49 12.30
C ALA A 48 -8.36 -11.00 13.70
N ALA A 49 -8.42 -12.33 13.87
CA ALA A 49 -8.67 -12.96 15.16
C ALA A 49 -7.58 -12.66 16.18
N GLN A 50 -6.31 -12.55 15.75
CA GLN A 50 -5.19 -12.17 16.61
C GLN A 50 -5.26 -10.69 17.00
N ILE A 51 -5.45 -9.78 16.04
CA ILE A 51 -5.57 -8.33 16.28
C ILE A 51 -6.67 -8.04 17.31
N ARG A 52 -7.82 -8.73 17.23
CA ARG A 52 -8.92 -8.56 18.18
C ARG A 52 -8.56 -8.83 19.64
N LYS A 53 -7.52 -9.62 19.90
CA LYS A 53 -7.04 -9.94 21.26
C LYS A 53 -6.01 -8.93 21.78
N GLU A 54 -5.43 -8.12 20.89
CA GLU A 54 -4.41 -7.15 21.26
C GLU A 54 -5.05 -5.91 21.89
N PRO A 55 -4.31 -5.16 22.74
CA PRO A 55 -4.76 -3.86 23.20
C PRO A 55 -4.93 -2.87 22.05
N LEU A 56 -5.76 -1.85 22.27
CA LEU A 56 -5.85 -0.70 21.36
C LEU A 56 -4.52 0.06 21.34
N LEU A 57 -4.25 0.74 20.23
CA LEU A 57 -3.02 1.48 20.07
C LEU A 57 -2.96 2.70 20.98
N GLU A 58 -1.78 2.89 21.58
CA GLU A 58 -1.45 4.07 22.37
C GLU A 58 -0.41 4.93 21.65
N ARG A 59 -0.39 6.23 21.98
CA ARG A 59 0.53 7.18 21.35
C ARG A 59 1.95 7.08 21.94
N ILE A 60 2.66 6.00 21.59
CA ILE A 60 4.00 5.69 22.12
C ILE A 60 5.07 6.02 21.08
N LYS A 61 5.98 6.95 21.42
CA LYS A 61 7.14 7.26 20.59
C LYS A 61 8.36 6.43 21.02
N ILE A 62 9.06 5.84 20.06
CA ILE A 62 10.38 5.23 20.23
C ILE A 62 11.42 6.19 19.67
N GLY A 63 12.22 6.80 20.55
CA GLY A 63 13.07 7.92 20.18
C GLY A 63 12.22 9.07 19.60
N ARG A 64 12.54 9.51 18.37
CA ARG A 64 11.78 10.57 17.70
C ARG A 64 10.54 10.11 16.93
N ARG A 65 10.30 8.79 16.82
CA ARG A 65 9.35 8.19 15.87
C ARG A 65 8.12 7.59 16.56
N LEU A 66 6.95 7.83 15.98
CA LEU A 66 5.66 7.14 16.21
C LEU A 66 5.41 6.05 15.14
N LEU A 67 6.40 5.81 14.27
CA LEU A 67 6.27 4.98 13.06
C LEU A 67 5.79 3.56 13.34
N SER A 68 6.24 2.92 14.42
CA SER A 68 5.81 1.57 14.78
C SER A 68 4.31 1.50 15.04
N VAL A 69 3.75 2.48 15.75
CA VAL A 69 2.31 2.60 16.01
C VAL A 69 1.54 2.85 14.72
N SER A 70 2.08 3.71 13.84
CA SER A 70 1.44 4.07 12.56
C SER A 70 1.42 2.88 11.58
N ARG A 71 2.52 2.12 11.52
CA ARG A 71 2.63 0.87 10.74
C ARG A 71 1.68 -0.21 11.25
N GLU A 72 1.58 -0.34 12.57
CA GLU A 72 0.65 -1.28 13.20
C GLU A 72 -0.79 -0.90 12.88
N MET A 73 -1.16 0.38 12.95
CA MET A 73 -2.50 0.83 12.57
C MET A 73 -2.80 0.52 11.09
N LEU A 74 -1.85 0.76 10.18
CA LEU A 74 -2.01 0.46 8.76
C LEU A 74 -2.16 -1.04 8.50
N TYR A 75 -1.40 -1.88 9.21
CA TYR A 75 -1.57 -3.32 9.19
C TYR A 75 -2.98 -3.71 9.69
N ARG A 76 -3.38 -3.27 10.88
CA ARG A 76 -4.68 -3.59 11.47
C ARG A 76 -5.84 -3.21 10.55
N MET A 77 -5.81 -2.03 9.93
CA MET A 77 -6.87 -1.58 9.04
C MET A 77 -6.89 -2.32 7.71
N ASN A 78 -5.73 -2.73 7.18
CA ASN A 78 -5.68 -3.61 6.01
C ASN A 78 -6.31 -4.99 6.30
N ILE A 79 -6.03 -5.56 7.47
CA ILE A 79 -6.59 -6.87 7.82
C ILE A 79 -8.07 -6.77 8.18
N LEU A 80 -8.40 -5.97 9.20
CA LEU A 80 -9.76 -5.87 9.72
C LEU A 80 -10.72 -5.28 8.70
N GLY A 81 -10.30 -4.24 7.98
CA GLY A 81 -11.16 -3.59 6.99
C GLY A 81 -11.49 -4.51 5.82
N MET A 82 -10.53 -5.31 5.34
CA MET A 82 -10.79 -6.28 4.25
C MET A 82 -11.70 -7.41 4.72
N VAL A 83 -11.48 -7.94 5.92
CA VAL A 83 -12.38 -8.95 6.52
C VAL A 83 -13.80 -8.38 6.69
N TYR A 84 -13.92 -7.14 7.19
CA TYR A 84 -15.24 -6.50 7.32
C TYR A 84 -15.91 -6.26 5.98
N LEU A 85 -15.17 -5.80 4.97
CA LEU A 85 -15.69 -5.58 3.63
C LEU A 85 -16.34 -6.85 3.10
N ILE A 86 -15.70 -8.02 3.28
CA ILE A 86 -16.20 -9.31 2.80
C ILE A 86 -17.31 -9.88 3.69
N ASP A 87 -17.11 -10.00 5.00
CA ASP A 87 -18.02 -10.76 5.88
C ASP A 87 -19.09 -9.90 6.57
N LYS A 88 -18.89 -8.58 6.62
CA LYS A 88 -19.75 -7.63 7.35
C LYS A 88 -20.00 -8.01 8.82
N ASP A 89 -19.03 -8.69 9.46
CA ASP A 89 -19.10 -9.08 10.88
C ASP A 89 -19.15 -7.83 11.80
N PRO A 90 -20.24 -7.64 12.58
CA PRO A 90 -20.36 -6.53 13.52
C PRO A 90 -19.25 -6.47 14.58
N ALA A 91 -18.67 -7.61 14.98
CA ALA A 91 -17.57 -7.63 15.94
C ALA A 91 -16.26 -7.08 15.35
N ILE A 92 -16.05 -7.25 14.04
CA ILE A 92 -14.92 -6.64 13.33
C ILE A 92 -15.16 -5.14 13.18
N LEU A 93 -16.38 -4.71 12.84
CA LEU A 93 -16.74 -3.29 12.77
C LEU A 93 -16.53 -2.58 14.12
N ASP A 94 -16.98 -3.17 15.23
CA ASP A 94 -16.77 -2.64 16.57
C ASP A 94 -15.27 -2.51 16.90
N ARG A 95 -14.45 -3.50 16.49
CA ARG A 95 -13.00 -3.41 16.65
C ARG A 95 -12.41 -2.26 15.82
N ILE A 96 -12.79 -2.12 14.54
CA ILE A 96 -12.35 -1.00 13.68
C ILE A 96 -12.72 0.34 14.32
N ASN A 97 -13.96 0.47 14.79
CA ASN A 97 -14.45 1.66 15.47
C ASN A 97 -13.55 2.03 16.68
N LYS A 98 -13.23 1.06 17.53
CA LYS A 98 -12.37 1.30 18.71
C LYS A 98 -10.94 1.71 18.34
N GLU A 99 -10.35 1.09 17.31
CA GLU A 99 -9.01 1.45 16.82
C GLU A 99 -8.98 2.88 16.25
N VAL A 100 -9.98 3.24 15.43
CA VAL A 100 -10.13 4.59 14.86
C VAL A 100 -10.30 5.62 15.96
N LEU A 101 -11.18 5.38 16.93
CA LEU A 101 -11.37 6.27 18.08
C LEU A 101 -10.07 6.44 18.88
N ALA A 102 -9.29 5.38 19.09
CA ALA A 102 -8.04 5.46 19.82
C ALA A 102 -7.04 6.40 19.12
N VAL A 103 -6.75 6.17 17.84
CA VAL A 103 -5.71 6.94 17.11
C VAL A 103 -6.17 8.35 16.72
N ALA A 104 -7.47 8.56 16.49
CA ALA A 104 -8.00 9.90 16.20
C ALA A 104 -7.95 10.83 17.43
N ASN A 105 -8.00 10.26 18.64
CA ASN A 105 -7.86 10.99 19.90
C ASN A 105 -6.40 11.22 20.34
N PHE A 106 -5.41 10.76 19.58
CA PHE A 106 -4.01 11.14 19.83
C PHE A 106 -3.85 12.66 19.73
N SER A 107 -2.93 13.23 20.53
CA SER A 107 -2.64 14.67 20.50
C SER A 107 -2.29 15.14 19.08
N ASP A 108 -1.45 14.35 18.41
CA ASP A 108 -0.95 14.52 17.05
C ASP A 108 -0.48 13.16 16.50
N TRP A 109 -0.23 13.09 15.19
CA TRP A 109 0.40 11.93 14.53
C TRP A 109 1.90 12.13 14.27
N ASN A 110 2.56 12.94 15.12
CA ASN A 110 3.99 13.25 15.09
C ASN A 110 4.50 13.91 13.78
N PRO A 111 4.01 15.11 13.39
CA PRO A 111 4.39 15.77 12.13
C PRO A 111 5.87 16.17 12.01
N SER A 112 6.66 16.05 13.08
CA SER A 112 8.12 16.17 13.01
C SER A 112 8.80 15.04 12.21
N HIS A 113 8.13 13.89 12.08
CA HIS A 113 8.57 12.72 11.32
C HIS A 113 7.42 12.25 10.41
N TYR A 114 7.36 12.77 9.18
CA TYR A 114 6.15 12.73 8.37
C TYR A 114 5.71 11.33 7.90
N LEU A 115 6.62 10.34 7.88
CA LEU A 115 6.25 8.94 7.67
C LEU A 115 5.20 8.46 8.68
N ASP A 116 5.27 8.95 9.92
CA ASP A 116 4.32 8.59 10.99
C ASP A 116 2.92 9.08 10.62
N VAL A 117 2.84 10.36 10.22
CA VAL A 117 1.60 11.00 9.78
C VAL A 117 1.03 10.29 8.56
N ALA A 118 1.88 9.97 7.59
CA ALA A 118 1.48 9.39 6.32
C ALA A 118 0.86 7.99 6.46
N GLU A 119 1.56 7.08 7.15
CA GLU A 119 1.06 5.71 7.34
C GLU A 119 -0.19 5.69 8.24
N MET A 120 -0.25 6.55 9.26
CA MET A 120 -1.44 6.70 10.11
C MET A 120 -2.64 7.25 9.31
N SER A 121 -2.42 8.27 8.48
CA SER A 121 -3.47 8.88 7.65
C SER A 121 -4.06 7.87 6.66
N MET A 122 -3.20 7.08 6.02
CA MET A 122 -3.64 6.01 5.12
C MET A 122 -4.49 4.97 5.85
N ALA A 123 -4.09 4.58 7.05
CA ALA A 123 -4.82 3.60 7.85
C ALA A 123 -6.23 4.09 8.22
N VAL A 124 -6.35 5.33 8.70
CA VAL A 124 -7.65 5.94 9.05
C VAL A 124 -8.51 6.13 7.81
N ALA A 125 -7.93 6.50 6.67
CA ALA A 125 -8.64 6.59 5.40
C ALA A 125 -9.20 5.24 4.95
N PHE A 126 -8.42 4.15 5.06
CA PHE A 126 -8.91 2.79 4.77
C PHE A 126 -10.04 2.38 5.70
N ALA A 127 -9.97 2.72 6.99
CA ALA A 127 -11.03 2.43 7.94
C ALA A 127 -12.36 3.10 7.53
N LEU A 128 -12.32 4.38 7.15
CA LEU A 128 -13.49 5.12 6.68
C LEU A 128 -14.06 4.51 5.38
N ASP A 129 -13.19 4.24 4.41
CA ASP A 129 -13.60 3.82 3.08
C ASP A 129 -14.13 2.38 3.04
N TRP A 130 -13.41 1.44 3.67
CA TRP A 130 -13.77 0.01 3.63
C TRP A 130 -14.90 -0.36 4.59
N THR A 131 -15.20 0.48 5.58
CA THR A 131 -16.46 0.35 6.34
C THR A 131 -17.64 0.99 5.62
N SER A 132 -17.41 1.79 4.57
CA SER A 132 -18.45 2.31 3.68
C SER A 132 -19.63 2.99 4.38
N GLY A 133 -19.33 3.72 5.47
CA GLY A 133 -20.33 4.45 6.26
C GLY A 133 -20.99 3.65 7.38
N ASP A 134 -20.59 2.39 7.59
CA ASP A 134 -21.16 1.53 8.65
C ASP A 134 -20.65 1.91 10.06
N LEU A 135 -19.61 2.74 10.18
CA LEU A 135 -19.14 3.28 11.46
C LEU A 135 -20.14 4.27 12.08
N PRO A 136 -20.15 4.46 13.41
CA PRO A 136 -20.92 5.52 14.04
C PRO A 136 -20.57 6.89 13.43
N VAL A 137 -21.59 7.72 13.17
CA VAL A 137 -21.41 9.06 12.57
C VAL A 137 -20.41 9.91 13.35
N SER A 138 -20.44 9.85 14.69
CA SER A 138 -19.48 10.56 15.54
C SER A 138 -18.03 10.09 15.35
N THR A 139 -17.82 8.80 15.08
CA THR A 139 -16.50 8.25 14.76
C THR A 139 -16.04 8.69 13.38
N ILE A 140 -16.94 8.70 12.40
CA ILE A 140 -16.65 9.20 11.04
C ILE A 140 -16.23 10.67 11.10
N ASP A 141 -17.00 11.52 11.76
CA ASP A 141 -16.72 12.95 11.92
C ASP A 141 -15.37 13.19 12.62
N LEU A 142 -15.09 12.43 13.68
CA LEU A 142 -13.82 12.53 14.41
C LEU A 142 -12.64 12.10 13.54
N ALA A 143 -12.78 11.01 12.80
CA ALA A 143 -11.73 10.49 11.93
C ALA A 143 -11.45 11.44 10.75
N GLN A 144 -12.48 11.99 10.10
CA GLN A 144 -12.33 12.99 9.04
C GLN A 144 -11.66 14.26 9.56
N ARG A 145 -12.06 14.75 10.74
CA ARG A 145 -11.39 15.89 11.39
C ARG A 145 -9.93 15.58 11.69
N ALA A 146 -9.62 14.39 12.21
CA ALA A 146 -8.25 13.98 12.48
C ALA A 146 -7.41 13.88 11.19
N LEU A 147 -7.96 13.37 10.09
CA LEU A 147 -7.29 13.37 8.78
C LEU A 147 -6.96 14.79 8.32
N VAL A 148 -7.85 15.76 8.51
CA VAL A 148 -7.58 17.16 8.18
C VAL A 148 -6.53 17.75 9.12
N GLU A 149 -6.77 17.75 10.43
CA GLU A 149 -5.97 18.48 11.42
C GLU A 149 -4.62 17.84 11.73
N LYS A 150 -4.55 16.50 11.76
CA LYS A 150 -3.35 15.73 12.12
C LYS A 150 -2.65 15.12 10.91
N GLY A 151 -3.39 14.91 9.82
CA GLY A 151 -2.90 14.34 8.57
C GLY A 151 -2.48 15.41 7.55
N ILE A 152 -3.44 16.12 6.97
CA ILE A 152 -3.23 16.97 5.79
C ILE A 152 -2.63 18.33 6.14
N LEU A 153 -3.23 19.08 7.08
CA LEU A 153 -2.80 20.44 7.40
C LEU A 153 -1.33 20.53 7.85
N PRO A 154 -0.78 19.57 8.62
CA PRO A 154 0.63 19.59 8.96
C PRO A 154 1.58 19.54 7.74
N SER A 155 1.15 19.03 6.59
CA SER A 155 1.97 18.99 5.36
C SER A 155 2.13 20.36 4.72
N TYR A 156 1.33 21.34 5.13
CA TYR A 156 1.40 22.73 4.66
C TYR A 156 2.10 23.65 5.65
N ASN A 157 2.60 23.13 6.76
CA ASN A 157 3.41 23.90 7.69
C ASN A 157 4.85 24.01 7.16
N GLU A 158 5.17 25.13 6.52
CA GLU A 158 6.52 25.40 5.94
C GLU A 158 7.64 25.39 6.99
N LYS A 159 7.32 25.63 8.27
CA LYS A 159 8.29 25.51 9.38
C LYS A 159 8.44 24.07 9.89
N GLY A 160 7.66 23.15 9.37
CA GLY A 160 7.65 21.72 9.71
C GLY A 160 8.56 20.88 8.81
N ASN A 161 8.43 19.56 8.93
CA ASN A 161 9.18 18.61 8.10
C ASN A 161 8.45 18.39 6.76
N VAL A 162 8.74 19.26 5.79
CA VAL A 162 8.12 19.24 4.45
C VAL A 162 9.11 18.88 3.33
N GLY A 163 10.35 18.53 3.67
CA GLY A 163 11.40 18.20 2.68
C GLY A 163 11.08 16.97 1.82
N TRP A 164 10.22 16.07 2.29
CA TRP A 164 9.76 14.90 1.54
C TRP A 164 8.92 15.26 0.31
N ILE A 165 8.29 16.44 0.26
CA ILE A 165 7.39 16.85 -0.83
C ILE A 165 8.12 16.83 -2.18
N ASN A 166 9.37 17.32 -2.18
CA ASN A 166 10.25 17.38 -3.35
C ASN A 166 11.44 16.40 -3.23
N GLY A 167 11.40 15.49 -2.25
CA GLY A 167 12.44 14.47 -2.08
C GLY A 167 12.35 13.40 -3.15
N THR A 168 13.47 12.70 -3.39
CA THR A 168 13.52 11.63 -4.40
C THR A 168 13.52 10.22 -3.79
N ASN A 169 13.54 10.10 -2.47
CA ASN A 169 13.58 8.80 -1.78
C ASN A 169 12.19 8.28 -1.37
N ASN A 170 12.15 7.17 -0.64
CA ASN A 170 10.91 6.53 -0.18
C ASN A 170 9.99 7.45 0.66
N TRP A 171 10.50 8.51 1.32
CA TRP A 171 9.65 9.42 2.07
C TRP A 171 8.65 10.15 1.18
N ASN A 172 9.06 10.50 -0.05
CA ASN A 172 8.16 11.14 -1.00
C ASN A 172 6.98 10.23 -1.34
N GLN A 173 7.27 8.97 -1.69
CA GLN A 173 6.26 7.98 -2.07
C GLN A 173 5.29 7.68 -0.92
N VAL A 174 5.83 7.42 0.28
CA VAL A 174 5.02 7.10 1.46
C VAL A 174 4.14 8.29 1.86
N CYS A 175 4.72 9.49 1.94
CA CYS A 175 4.02 10.67 2.39
C CYS A 175 2.94 11.13 1.41
N HIS A 176 3.24 11.21 0.12
CA HIS A 176 2.24 11.57 -0.88
C HIS A 176 1.12 10.53 -0.96
N GLY A 177 1.43 9.23 -0.88
CA GLY A 177 0.41 8.18 -0.83
C GLY A 177 -0.55 8.31 0.36
N GLY A 178 -0.01 8.58 1.56
CA GLY A 178 -0.84 8.83 2.74
C GLY A 178 -1.71 10.09 2.63
N MET A 179 -1.18 11.15 2.02
CA MET A 179 -1.94 12.39 1.79
C MET A 179 -3.02 12.23 0.73
N ILE A 180 -2.79 11.42 -0.32
CA ILE A 180 -3.80 11.07 -1.32
C ILE A 180 -4.94 10.29 -0.67
N ALA A 181 -4.62 9.25 0.12
CA ALA A 181 -5.62 8.46 0.83
C ALA A 181 -6.51 9.34 1.72
N ALA A 182 -5.89 10.21 2.53
CA ALA A 182 -6.60 11.16 3.39
C ALA A 182 -7.48 12.13 2.60
N SER A 183 -6.96 12.65 1.47
CA SER A 183 -7.67 13.61 0.64
C SER A 183 -8.90 13.01 -0.04
N ILE A 184 -8.81 11.76 -0.49
CA ILE A 184 -9.97 11.04 -1.04
C ILE A 184 -11.04 10.83 0.04
N ALA A 185 -10.63 10.46 1.26
CA ALA A 185 -11.56 10.21 2.37
C ALA A 185 -12.28 11.46 2.91
N ILE A 186 -11.72 12.66 2.68
CA ILE A 186 -12.31 13.95 3.10
C ILE A 186 -12.88 14.76 1.93
N ALA A 187 -12.84 14.23 0.71
CA ALA A 187 -13.24 14.95 -0.51
C ALA A 187 -14.68 15.48 -0.46
N ASP A 188 -15.59 14.78 0.21
CA ASP A 188 -17.00 15.18 0.37
C ASP A 188 -17.18 16.28 1.45
N ILE A 189 -16.17 16.50 2.30
CA ILE A 189 -16.19 17.49 3.41
C ILE A 189 -15.42 18.77 3.05
N ASP A 190 -14.23 18.62 2.48
CA ASP A 190 -13.38 19.73 2.05
C ASP A 190 -12.77 19.44 0.66
N PRO A 191 -13.56 19.58 -0.41
CA PRO A 191 -13.11 19.28 -1.77
C PRO A 191 -11.98 20.20 -2.22
N ALA A 192 -11.91 21.42 -1.68
CA ALA A 192 -10.84 22.37 -1.98
C ALA A 192 -9.48 21.89 -1.43
N LEU A 193 -9.44 21.50 -0.15
CA LEU A 193 -8.24 20.93 0.46
C LEU A 193 -7.85 19.61 -0.19
N ALA A 194 -8.83 18.74 -0.47
CA ALA A 194 -8.59 17.46 -1.15
C ALA A 194 -7.97 17.65 -2.54
N ALA A 195 -8.59 18.47 -3.40
CA ALA A 195 -8.11 18.71 -4.75
C ALA A 195 -6.71 19.34 -4.76
N ARG A 196 -6.47 20.34 -3.90
CA ARG A 196 -5.15 20.97 -3.76
C ARG A 196 -4.08 19.97 -3.33
N THR A 197 -4.41 19.09 -2.38
CA THR A 197 -3.46 18.13 -1.81
C THR A 197 -3.14 17.01 -2.78
N ILE A 198 -4.14 16.45 -3.48
CA ILE A 198 -3.89 15.43 -4.50
C ILE A 198 -3.13 16.04 -5.68
N HIS A 199 -3.45 17.27 -6.08
CA HIS A 199 -2.67 17.95 -7.13
C HIS A 199 -1.19 18.06 -6.79
N ARG A 200 -0.86 18.57 -5.58
CA ARG A 200 0.53 18.64 -5.10
C ARG A 200 1.19 17.26 -5.08
N ALA A 201 0.44 16.23 -4.71
CA ALA A 201 0.97 14.88 -4.64
C ALA A 201 1.26 14.30 -6.02
N LEU A 202 0.37 14.45 -6.99
CA LEU A 202 0.58 14.01 -8.37
C LEU A 202 1.80 14.69 -9.01
N ASP A 203 1.97 16.00 -8.78
CA ASP A 203 3.15 16.72 -9.27
C ASP A 203 4.43 16.24 -8.57
N GLY A 204 4.37 16.08 -7.24
CA GLY A 204 5.54 15.77 -6.42
C GLY A 204 6.02 14.32 -6.45
N MET A 205 5.14 13.34 -6.73
CA MET A 205 5.53 11.93 -6.76
C MET A 205 6.51 11.60 -7.90
N SER A 206 6.47 12.37 -8.99
CA SER A 206 7.40 12.23 -10.11
C SER A 206 8.87 12.34 -9.68
N HIS A 207 9.16 13.09 -8.61
CA HIS A 207 10.52 13.24 -8.06
C HIS A 207 11.10 11.95 -7.51
N ALA A 208 10.28 11.05 -6.96
CA ALA A 208 10.77 9.74 -6.54
C ALA A 208 10.68 8.71 -7.65
N LEU A 209 9.71 8.84 -8.57
CA LEU A 209 9.58 7.91 -9.69
C LEU A 209 10.75 8.02 -10.70
N VAL A 210 11.43 9.17 -10.77
CA VAL A 210 12.63 9.30 -11.61
C VAL A 210 13.77 8.36 -11.21
N GLU A 211 13.82 7.96 -9.93
CA GLU A 211 14.89 7.12 -9.39
C GLU A 211 14.83 5.67 -9.85
N TYR A 212 13.71 5.22 -10.45
CA TYR A 212 13.66 3.91 -11.11
C TYR A 212 14.45 3.90 -12.43
N GLY A 213 14.69 5.07 -13.02
CA GLY A 213 15.33 5.18 -14.33
C GLY A 213 16.81 4.74 -14.33
N PRO A 214 17.30 4.20 -15.46
CA PRO A 214 16.60 3.90 -16.69
C PRO A 214 15.96 2.50 -16.76
N ASP A 215 16.41 1.54 -15.93
CA ASP A 215 16.11 0.11 -16.10
C ASP A 215 15.36 -0.52 -14.92
N GLY A 216 14.95 0.27 -13.92
CA GLY A 216 14.15 -0.17 -12.78
C GLY A 216 14.95 -0.54 -11.54
N VAL A 217 16.27 -0.32 -11.52
CA VAL A 217 17.11 -0.58 -10.34
C VAL A 217 16.77 0.43 -9.26
N TYR A 218 16.36 -0.06 -8.09
CA TYR A 218 16.04 0.82 -6.96
C TYR A 218 17.32 1.26 -6.24
N PRO A 219 17.58 2.57 -6.03
CA PRO A 219 18.84 3.04 -5.47
C PRO A 219 19.15 2.49 -4.07
N GLU A 220 18.14 2.25 -3.24
CA GLU A 220 18.32 1.76 -1.86
C GLU A 220 18.27 0.23 -1.74
N GLY A 221 18.31 -0.50 -2.86
CA GLY A 221 18.31 -1.95 -2.88
C GLY A 221 16.93 -2.59 -2.66
N SER A 222 16.93 -3.92 -2.59
CA SER A 222 15.72 -4.74 -2.67
C SER A 222 14.74 -4.53 -1.51
N THR A 223 15.23 -4.29 -0.29
CA THR A 223 14.37 -4.02 0.88
C THR A 223 13.59 -2.72 0.72
N TYR A 224 14.26 -1.63 0.32
CA TYR A 224 13.60 -0.35 0.16
C TYR A 224 12.79 -0.23 -1.12
N TRP A 225 13.07 -1.03 -2.17
CA TRP A 225 12.11 -1.23 -3.25
C TRP A 225 10.78 -1.73 -2.67
N GLY A 226 10.80 -2.74 -1.81
CA GLY A 226 9.57 -3.24 -1.16
C GLY A 226 8.84 -2.17 -0.33
N TYR A 227 9.58 -1.22 0.26
CA TYR A 227 8.97 -0.13 1.03
C TYR A 227 8.43 0.99 0.15
N GLY A 228 9.29 1.68 -0.62
CA GLY A 228 8.89 2.81 -1.46
C GLY A 228 7.90 2.40 -2.54
N THR A 229 8.26 1.40 -3.36
CA THR A 229 7.42 0.90 -4.45
C THR A 229 6.07 0.40 -3.95
N GLY A 230 6.01 -0.19 -2.74
CA GLY A 230 4.74 -0.60 -2.15
C GLY A 230 3.75 0.55 -1.96
N PHE A 231 4.22 1.73 -1.56
CA PHE A 231 3.37 2.92 -1.46
C PHE A 231 3.03 3.54 -2.81
N SER A 232 3.93 3.48 -3.79
CA SER A 232 3.62 3.89 -5.17
C SER A 232 2.54 3.00 -5.78
N VAL A 233 2.62 1.68 -5.58
CA VAL A 233 1.61 0.70 -6.00
C VAL A 233 0.27 0.93 -5.32
N LEU A 234 0.25 1.13 -4.00
CA LEU A 234 -0.99 1.47 -3.28
C LEU A 234 -1.61 2.76 -3.81
N THR A 235 -0.78 3.77 -4.07
CA THR A 235 -1.24 5.06 -4.58
C THR A 235 -1.86 4.92 -5.97
N ALA A 236 -1.19 4.22 -6.88
CA ALA A 236 -1.73 3.95 -8.21
C ALA A 236 -3.06 3.18 -8.11
N ALA A 237 -3.14 2.15 -7.27
CA ALA A 237 -4.37 1.38 -7.06
C ALA A 237 -5.50 2.22 -6.46
N MET A 238 -5.22 3.10 -5.49
CA MET A 238 -6.21 4.01 -4.90
C MET A 238 -6.74 5.02 -5.92
N LEU A 239 -5.85 5.61 -6.72
CA LEU A 239 -6.25 6.57 -7.74
C LEU A 239 -7.08 5.90 -8.85
N GLU A 240 -6.66 4.72 -9.30
CA GLU A 240 -7.40 3.96 -10.30
C GLU A 240 -8.79 3.57 -9.81
N SER A 241 -8.92 3.06 -8.58
CA SER A 241 -10.24 2.72 -8.03
C SER A 241 -11.12 3.95 -7.78
N ALA A 242 -10.53 5.10 -7.43
CA ALA A 242 -11.26 6.33 -7.11
C ALA A 242 -11.62 7.17 -8.35
N PHE A 243 -10.78 7.18 -9.39
CA PHE A 243 -10.91 8.07 -10.55
C PHE A 243 -10.97 7.35 -11.90
N GLY A 244 -10.75 6.03 -11.93
CA GLY A 244 -10.62 5.25 -13.16
C GLY A 244 -9.28 5.44 -13.89
N THR A 245 -8.34 6.13 -13.26
CA THR A 245 -6.97 6.36 -13.77
C THR A 245 -6.02 6.53 -12.59
N ASP A 246 -4.79 6.08 -12.74
CA ASP A 246 -3.69 6.34 -11.81
C ASP A 246 -2.86 7.57 -12.19
N PHE A 247 -3.33 8.35 -13.17
CA PHE A 247 -2.67 9.52 -13.74
C PHE A 247 -1.26 9.24 -14.31
N GLY A 248 -1.02 8.00 -14.76
CA GLY A 248 0.24 7.59 -15.39
C GLY A 248 1.34 7.27 -14.39
N LEU A 249 1.04 7.11 -13.09
CA LEU A 249 2.02 6.71 -12.09
C LEU A 249 2.61 5.32 -12.39
N ALA A 250 1.77 4.33 -12.75
CA ALA A 250 2.23 2.99 -13.08
C ALA A 250 2.98 2.92 -14.42
N ASP A 251 2.70 3.86 -15.33
CA ASP A 251 3.32 3.96 -16.65
C ASP A 251 4.57 4.84 -16.66
N TYR A 252 5.00 5.33 -15.49
CA TYR A 252 6.21 6.14 -15.38
C TYR A 252 7.43 5.31 -15.85
N PRO A 253 8.36 5.90 -16.63
CA PRO A 253 9.49 5.16 -17.19
C PRO A 253 10.25 4.33 -16.15
N ALA A 254 10.57 3.09 -16.49
CA ALA A 254 11.31 2.13 -15.66
C ALA A 254 10.57 1.59 -14.42
N PHE A 255 9.37 2.10 -14.10
CA PHE A 255 8.61 1.64 -12.93
C PHE A 255 8.18 0.18 -13.07
N GLN A 256 7.61 -0.21 -14.21
CA GLN A 256 7.22 -1.60 -14.48
C GLN A 256 8.43 -2.53 -14.57
N GLU A 257 9.52 -2.05 -15.16
CA GLU A 257 10.80 -2.77 -15.27
C GLU A 257 11.40 -3.07 -13.90
N SER A 258 11.11 -2.26 -12.88
CA SER A 258 11.59 -2.47 -11.52
C SER A 258 11.11 -3.79 -10.88
N ALA A 259 10.03 -4.38 -11.39
CA ALA A 259 9.61 -5.73 -10.99
C ALA A 259 10.63 -6.80 -11.40
N VAL A 260 11.30 -6.62 -12.55
CA VAL A 260 12.40 -7.51 -12.99
C VAL A 260 13.58 -7.39 -12.04
N PHE A 261 13.98 -6.15 -11.69
CA PHE A 261 15.00 -5.91 -10.68
C PHE A 261 14.68 -6.63 -9.36
N ARG A 262 13.46 -6.45 -8.85
CA ARG A 262 13.03 -7.10 -7.60
C ARG A 262 13.07 -8.62 -7.70
N ALA A 263 12.53 -9.19 -8.77
CA ALA A 263 12.47 -10.64 -8.95
C ALA A 263 13.87 -11.27 -9.04
N LEU A 264 14.77 -10.65 -9.80
CA LEU A 264 16.16 -11.09 -9.94
C LEU A 264 16.99 -10.88 -8.67
N SER A 265 16.63 -9.92 -7.82
CA SER A 265 17.33 -9.69 -6.55
C SER A 265 17.06 -10.78 -5.51
N ASN A 266 16.12 -11.69 -5.76
CA ASN A 266 15.78 -12.78 -4.87
C ASN A 266 16.51 -14.07 -5.29
N ALA A 267 17.48 -14.52 -4.51
CA ALA A 267 18.11 -15.81 -4.75
C ALA A 267 17.14 -16.96 -4.40
N PRO A 268 17.27 -18.15 -5.04
CA PRO A 268 16.47 -19.34 -4.70
C PRO A 268 16.54 -19.73 -3.22
N SER A 269 17.65 -19.42 -2.55
CA SER A 269 17.86 -19.66 -1.11
C SER A 269 17.07 -18.72 -0.20
N GLY A 270 16.37 -17.73 -0.74
CA GLY A 270 15.68 -16.68 0.01
C GLY A 270 16.58 -15.54 0.49
N TRP A 271 17.88 -15.58 0.17
CA TRP A 271 18.77 -14.44 0.39
C TRP A 271 18.60 -13.40 -0.71
N TYR A 272 18.83 -12.14 -0.38
CA TYR A 272 18.90 -11.08 -1.39
C TYR A 272 20.29 -11.01 -2.00
N TYR A 273 20.35 -10.73 -3.31
CA TYR A 273 21.54 -10.11 -3.90
C TYR A 273 21.52 -8.61 -3.54
N ASN A 274 21.93 -8.31 -2.31
CA ASN A 274 21.72 -7.00 -1.70
C ASN A 274 22.89 -6.02 -1.89
N PHE A 275 22.57 -4.74 -1.73
CA PHE A 275 23.49 -3.61 -1.66
C PHE A 275 22.81 -2.48 -0.87
N ALA A 276 23.58 -1.46 -0.48
CA ALA A 276 23.10 -0.33 0.34
C ALA A 276 22.45 -0.80 1.67
N ASP A 277 21.49 -0.03 2.20
CA ASP A 277 20.76 -0.34 3.43
C ASP A 277 19.66 -1.39 3.15
N CYS A 278 20.08 -2.61 2.84
CA CYS A 278 19.17 -3.70 2.49
C CYS A 278 19.36 -4.85 3.46
N GLY A 279 18.25 -5.45 3.89
CA GLY A 279 18.29 -6.67 4.68
C GLY A 279 18.90 -7.84 3.90
N ASP A 280 19.15 -8.93 4.60
CA ASP A 280 19.83 -10.10 4.05
C ASP A 280 18.90 -11.11 3.38
N LYS A 281 17.65 -11.20 3.84
CA LYS A 281 16.68 -12.21 3.40
C LYS A 281 15.34 -11.61 3.08
N ARG A 282 14.67 -12.21 2.10
CA ARG A 282 13.25 -11.95 1.83
C ARG A 282 12.36 -12.65 2.85
N SER A 283 11.14 -12.13 3.02
CA SER A 283 10.08 -12.85 3.74
C SER A 283 9.81 -14.18 3.04
N GLU A 284 9.49 -15.24 3.81
CA GLU A 284 9.04 -16.55 3.31
C GLU A 284 7.65 -16.48 2.67
N GLU A 285 6.87 -15.43 2.95
CA GLU A 285 5.56 -15.15 2.36
C GLU A 285 5.67 -14.59 0.95
N GLY A 286 4.67 -14.87 0.11
CA GLY A 286 4.59 -14.34 -1.24
C GLY A 286 4.68 -12.81 -1.29
N ASP A 287 5.44 -12.27 -2.25
CA ASP A 287 5.64 -10.83 -2.38
C ASP A 287 4.38 -10.16 -2.97
N VAL A 288 3.60 -9.54 -2.09
CA VAL A 288 2.35 -8.88 -2.45
C VAL A 288 2.52 -7.69 -3.39
N ILE A 289 3.69 -7.04 -3.41
CA ILE A 289 3.95 -5.93 -4.33
C ILE A 289 4.22 -6.48 -5.73
N LEU A 290 5.02 -7.56 -5.85
CA LEU A 290 5.17 -8.27 -7.12
C LEU A 290 3.84 -8.83 -7.65
N ALA A 291 2.93 -9.27 -6.77
CA ALA A 291 1.60 -9.72 -7.20
C ALA A 291 0.79 -8.61 -7.89
N TRP A 292 0.94 -7.34 -7.50
CA TRP A 292 0.34 -6.22 -8.23
C TRP A 292 0.94 -6.07 -9.64
N PHE A 293 2.27 -6.13 -9.77
CA PHE A 293 2.93 -6.10 -11.07
C PHE A 293 2.52 -7.29 -11.94
N ALA A 294 2.33 -8.47 -11.34
CA ALA A 294 1.79 -9.64 -12.03
C ALA A 294 0.38 -9.39 -12.55
N ALA A 295 -0.51 -8.82 -11.72
CA ALA A 295 -1.88 -8.50 -12.12
C ALA A 295 -1.92 -7.46 -13.26
N LYS A 296 -1.05 -6.46 -13.23
CA LYS A 296 -0.96 -5.43 -14.28
C LYS A 296 -0.37 -5.94 -15.59
N SER A 297 0.71 -6.72 -15.52
CA SER A 297 1.44 -7.19 -16.71
C SER A 297 0.90 -8.51 -17.27
N GLY A 298 0.19 -9.30 -16.46
CA GLY A 298 -0.15 -10.69 -16.77
C GLY A 298 1.05 -11.65 -16.75
N ASN A 299 2.23 -11.21 -16.27
CA ASN A 299 3.45 -12.03 -16.23
C ASN A 299 3.50 -12.89 -14.96
N ALA A 300 3.39 -14.21 -15.13
CA ALA A 300 3.41 -15.16 -14.01
C ALA A 300 4.75 -15.22 -13.27
N ALA A 301 5.86 -14.72 -13.86
CA ALA A 301 7.15 -14.66 -13.18
C ALA A 301 7.15 -13.77 -11.92
N PHE A 302 6.19 -12.85 -11.82
CA PHE A 302 5.99 -11.99 -10.64
C PHE A 302 4.92 -12.54 -9.68
N PHE A 303 4.26 -13.64 -10.04
CA PHE A 303 3.18 -14.22 -9.25
C PHE A 303 3.64 -15.48 -8.50
N GLU A 304 4.00 -15.30 -7.23
CA GLU A 304 4.58 -16.35 -6.39
C GLU A 304 3.53 -17.33 -5.84
N ARG A 305 2.81 -18.00 -6.74
CA ARG A 305 1.64 -18.84 -6.44
C ARG A 305 1.85 -19.79 -5.27
N GLU A 306 2.95 -20.55 -5.27
CA GLU A 306 3.24 -21.55 -4.24
C GLU A 306 3.40 -20.92 -2.85
N ARG A 307 3.99 -19.73 -2.79
CA ARG A 307 4.23 -18.99 -1.55
C ARG A 307 2.94 -18.42 -0.99
N PHE A 308 1.99 -18.03 -1.86
CA PHE A 308 0.64 -17.64 -1.46
C PHE A 308 -0.27 -18.83 -1.10
N LEU A 309 0.14 -20.06 -1.39
CA LEU A 309 -0.57 -21.30 -1.04
C LEU A 309 0.03 -22.01 0.19
N GLN A 310 1.00 -21.40 0.86
CA GLN A 310 1.48 -21.91 2.15
C GLN A 310 0.32 -22.00 3.16
N PRO A 311 0.34 -22.97 4.09
CA PRO A 311 -0.71 -23.11 5.09
C PRO A 311 -0.98 -21.77 5.81
N PRO A 312 -2.23 -21.29 5.90
CA PRO A 312 -2.52 -19.97 6.47
C PRO A 312 -1.98 -19.77 7.90
N ALA A 313 -1.90 -20.85 8.67
CA ALA A 313 -1.36 -20.84 10.03
C ALA A 313 0.17 -20.69 10.09
N SER A 314 0.91 -21.02 9.03
CA SER A 314 2.36 -20.83 8.96
C SER A 314 2.76 -19.44 8.44
N MET A 315 1.83 -18.70 7.83
CA MET A 315 2.12 -17.39 7.22
C MET A 315 2.41 -16.27 8.24
N GLY A 316 2.17 -16.52 9.53
CA GLY A 316 2.47 -15.58 10.61
C GLY A 316 1.76 -14.23 10.48
N THR A 317 2.48 -13.15 10.82
CA THR A 317 2.01 -11.77 10.64
C THR A 317 2.15 -11.37 9.18
N LEU A 318 1.02 -11.11 8.54
CA LEU A 318 0.98 -10.73 7.13
C LEU A 318 1.56 -9.32 6.90
N SER A 319 1.89 -9.04 5.64
CA SER A 319 2.25 -7.69 5.20
C SER A 319 1.18 -6.66 5.62
N ARG A 320 1.60 -5.46 5.99
CA ARG A 320 0.70 -4.33 6.25
C ARG A 320 -0.09 -3.85 5.03
N HIS A 321 0.14 -4.47 3.87
CA HIS A 321 -0.59 -4.23 2.62
C HIS A 321 -1.45 -5.44 2.21
N ALA A 322 -1.59 -6.47 3.06
CA ALA A 322 -2.21 -7.75 2.70
C ALA A 322 -3.69 -7.64 2.33
N GLY A 323 -4.43 -6.70 2.94
CA GLY A 323 -5.81 -6.42 2.55
C GLY A 323 -5.89 -5.94 1.11
N ALA A 324 -5.16 -4.88 0.78
CA ALA A 324 -5.05 -4.37 -0.59
C ALA A 324 -4.54 -5.45 -1.57
N ALA A 325 -3.58 -6.27 -1.13
CA ALA A 325 -3.01 -7.35 -1.93
C ALA A 325 -4.04 -8.41 -2.33
N LEU A 326 -5.01 -8.73 -1.49
CA LEU A 326 -6.07 -9.68 -1.82
C LEU A 326 -6.83 -9.25 -3.09
N VAL A 327 -7.02 -7.95 -3.26
CA VAL A 327 -7.66 -7.34 -4.43
C VAL A 327 -6.81 -7.55 -5.67
N TRP A 328 -5.49 -7.35 -5.57
CA TRP A 328 -4.56 -7.54 -6.69
C TRP A 328 -4.43 -9.02 -7.07
N LEU A 329 -4.32 -9.91 -6.08
CA LEU A 329 -4.30 -11.35 -6.28
C LEU A 329 -5.56 -11.83 -7.01
N SER A 330 -6.73 -11.28 -6.68
CA SER A 330 -7.99 -11.64 -7.34
C SER A 330 -8.04 -11.23 -8.83
N GLN A 331 -7.28 -10.19 -9.21
CA GLN A 331 -7.23 -9.67 -10.57
C GLN A 331 -6.21 -10.37 -11.46
N PHE A 332 -5.32 -11.20 -10.90
CA PHE A 332 -4.27 -11.83 -11.70
C PHE A 332 -4.85 -12.82 -12.71
N GLU A 333 -4.50 -12.60 -13.97
CA GLU A 333 -4.76 -13.51 -15.09
C GLU A 333 -3.46 -13.63 -15.89
N ALA A 334 -2.96 -14.86 -16.05
CA ALA A 334 -1.75 -15.08 -16.83
C ALA A 334 -2.02 -14.80 -18.32
N ARG A 335 -1.29 -13.84 -18.90
CA ARG A 335 -1.39 -13.46 -20.33
C ARG A 335 -0.12 -13.79 -21.13
N GLY A 336 0.84 -14.44 -20.47
CA GLY A 336 2.07 -14.94 -21.07
C GLY A 336 3.13 -15.17 -20.00
N ASN A 337 4.05 -16.11 -20.25
CA ASN A 337 5.21 -16.34 -19.38
C ASN A 337 6.43 -15.70 -20.02
N LYS A 338 6.66 -14.41 -19.75
CA LYS A 338 7.94 -13.80 -20.08
C LYS A 338 8.93 -14.22 -18.99
N ALA A 339 9.77 -15.19 -19.32
CA ALA A 339 10.83 -15.65 -18.44
C ALA A 339 11.71 -14.47 -18.00
N LEU A 340 12.17 -14.52 -16.74
CA LEU A 340 13.19 -13.58 -16.27
C LEU A 340 14.50 -13.83 -17.05
N PRO A 341 15.23 -12.79 -17.44
CA PRO A 341 16.49 -12.94 -18.15
C PRO A 341 17.54 -13.67 -17.29
N THR A 342 18.33 -14.57 -17.88
CA THR A 342 19.43 -15.26 -17.19
C THR A 342 20.68 -14.39 -17.04
N ALA A 343 20.84 -13.39 -17.90
CA ALA A 343 21.83 -12.33 -17.77
C ALA A 343 21.13 -10.98 -17.93
N TRP A 344 21.17 -10.16 -16.88
CA TRP A 344 20.52 -8.87 -16.84
C TRP A 344 21.47 -7.79 -16.32
N LYS A 345 21.44 -6.64 -16.97
CA LYS A 345 22.13 -5.43 -16.54
C LYS A 345 21.08 -4.35 -16.36
N GLY A 346 21.04 -3.73 -15.19
CA GLY A 346 20.28 -2.52 -14.93
C GLY A 346 21.20 -1.34 -14.64
N GLY A 347 20.98 -0.21 -15.30
CA GLY A 347 21.58 1.07 -14.97
C GLY A 347 20.88 1.78 -13.80
N GLY A 348 21.22 3.05 -13.60
CA GLY A 348 20.62 3.91 -12.56
C GLY A 348 21.67 4.43 -11.59
N ALA A 349 21.23 4.94 -10.43
CA ALA A 349 22.13 5.46 -9.40
C ALA A 349 23.08 4.39 -8.84
N ASN A 350 22.61 3.14 -8.75
CA ASN A 350 23.39 1.98 -8.31
C ASN A 350 23.30 0.85 -9.35
N PRO A 351 24.07 0.92 -10.46
CA PRO A 351 23.97 -0.05 -11.54
C PRO A 351 24.38 -1.44 -11.07
N ILE A 352 23.70 -2.47 -11.58
CA ILE A 352 23.90 -3.86 -11.17
C ILE A 352 23.83 -4.81 -12.36
N VAL A 353 24.57 -5.92 -12.26
CA VAL A 353 24.50 -7.03 -13.21
C VAL A 353 24.17 -8.29 -12.43
N ILE A 354 23.14 -9.01 -12.85
CA ILE A 354 22.71 -10.26 -12.23
C ILE A 354 22.79 -11.37 -13.29
N PHE A 355 23.45 -12.46 -12.92
CA PHE A 355 23.45 -13.71 -13.65
C PHE A 355 22.71 -14.75 -12.80
N GLN A 356 21.78 -15.47 -13.41
CA GLN A 356 21.10 -16.60 -12.79
C GLN A 356 21.18 -17.82 -13.70
N GLY A 357 21.14 -18.99 -13.08
CA GLY A 357 21.02 -20.26 -13.77
C GLY A 357 19.75 -20.33 -14.62
N GLY A 358 19.76 -21.20 -15.64
CA GLY A 358 18.55 -21.54 -16.37
C GLY A 358 17.58 -22.36 -15.51
N PRO A 359 16.35 -22.61 -15.99
CA PRO A 359 15.38 -23.46 -15.28
C PRO A 359 15.88 -24.91 -15.02
N ASP A 360 16.94 -25.33 -15.70
CA ASP A 360 17.56 -26.67 -15.56
C ASP A 360 18.91 -26.64 -14.80
N ASP A 361 19.28 -25.50 -14.18
CA ASP A 361 20.51 -25.36 -13.38
C ASP A 361 20.20 -25.69 -11.90
N PRO A 362 20.78 -26.77 -11.33
CA PRO A 362 20.36 -27.36 -10.05
C PRO A 362 20.55 -26.51 -8.78
#